data_AF-G3F034-F1
#
_entry.id   AF-G3F034-F1
#
_cell.length_a   1.000
_cell.length_b   1.000
_cell.length_c   1.000
_cell.angle_alpha   90.00
_cell.angle_beta   90.00
_cell.angle_gamma   90.00
#
_symmetry.space_group_name_H-M   'P 1'
#
loop_
_entity.id
_entity.type
_entity.pdbx_description
1 polymer ?
#
loop_
_entity_poly.entity_id
_entity_poly.type
_entity_poly.pdbx_seq_one_letter_code
_entity_poly.pdbx_strand_id
1 'polypeptide(L)'
;FPRYQIGETQIVRAADRLIANTAEEAGELVRHYESEPHKVAVVHPGVNLDRFRPAPPHHHVAAPTPGASRETSPEAVAASRAAARERLGLPQHALIPLFAGRIQPLKAPDIVLRAVAHLLTEHPSLRDRVVLPIVGGPSGSGLAKPEGLHKLAAQLGIADLVQFRPPVGQERLPDLVPGE
;
A
#
# COMPACT_ATOMS: atom_id res chain seq x y z
N PHE A 1 8.96 -19.52 -19.88
CA PHE A 1 9.07 -19.83 -18.44
C PHE A 1 10.43 -20.38 -17.97
N PRO A 2 11.28 -21.10 -18.74
CA PRO A 2 12.56 -21.62 -18.18
C PRO A 2 13.76 -20.66 -18.21
N ARG A 3 13.68 -19.51 -18.90
CA ARG A 3 14.84 -18.59 -19.05
C ARG A 3 15.08 -17.65 -17.85
N TYR A 4 14.04 -17.31 -17.08
CA TYR A 4 14.17 -16.39 -15.92
C TYR A 4 14.88 -17.05 -14.74
N GLN A 5 14.57 -18.32 -14.47
CA GLN A 5 15.12 -19.08 -13.35
C GLN A 5 16.63 -19.35 -13.49
N ILE A 6 17.13 -19.47 -14.73
CA ILE A 6 18.56 -19.63 -15.03
C ILE A 6 19.32 -18.33 -14.70
N GLY A 7 18.76 -17.16 -15.05
CA GLY A 7 19.38 -15.87 -14.74
C GLY A 7 19.42 -15.56 -13.25
N GLU A 8 18.33 -15.78 -12.53
CA GLU A 8 18.25 -15.56 -11.08
C GLU A 8 19.23 -16.45 -10.30
N THR A 9 19.31 -17.73 -10.65
CA THR A 9 20.25 -18.67 -10.00
C THR A 9 21.71 -18.28 -10.25
N GLN A 10 22.03 -17.79 -11.46
CA GLN A 10 23.37 -17.30 -11.78
C GLN A 10 23.74 -16.03 -10.98
N ILE A 11 22.80 -15.10 -10.82
CA ILE A 11 23.00 -13.88 -10.02
C ILE A 11 23.22 -14.24 -8.55
N VAL A 12 22.40 -15.15 -8.00
CA VAL A 12 22.51 -15.60 -6.61
C VAL A 12 23.87 -16.23 -6.32
N ARG A 13 24.36 -17.11 -7.22
CA ARG A 13 25.65 -17.78 -7.06
C ARG A 13 26.85 -16.85 -7.20
N ALA A 14 26.76 -15.85 -8.07
CA ALA A 14 27.85 -14.92 -8.35
C ALA A 14 27.96 -13.77 -7.34
N ALA A 15 26.88 -13.46 -6.59
CA ALA A 15 26.87 -12.33 -5.68
C ALA A 15 27.73 -12.57 -4.42
N ASP A 16 28.53 -11.57 -4.04
CA ASP A 16 29.28 -11.57 -2.78
C ASP A 16 28.34 -11.48 -1.56
N ARG A 17 27.21 -10.79 -1.74
CA ARG A 17 26.16 -10.61 -0.74
C ARG A 17 24.78 -10.55 -1.39
N LEU A 18 23.79 -11.09 -0.70
CA LEU A 18 22.38 -11.08 -1.08
C LEU A 18 21.59 -10.33 -0.01
N ILE A 19 20.73 -9.41 -0.43
CA ILE A 19 19.86 -8.66 0.47
C ILE A 19 18.43 -9.18 0.30
N ALA A 20 17.80 -9.54 1.42
CA ALA A 20 16.39 -9.88 1.51
C ALA A 20 15.64 -8.85 2.37
N ASN A 21 14.37 -8.58 2.08
CA ASN A 21 13.59 -7.60 2.85
C ASN A 21 13.05 -8.18 4.16
N THR A 22 12.84 -9.49 4.20
CA THR A 22 12.33 -10.22 5.38
C THR A 22 13.14 -11.48 5.65
N ALA A 23 13.00 -12.01 6.87
CA ALA A 23 13.58 -13.30 7.23
C ALA A 23 12.96 -14.47 6.42
N GLU A 24 11.68 -14.37 6.05
CA GLU A 24 11.06 -15.36 5.17
C GLU A 24 11.69 -15.35 3.77
N GLU A 25 11.84 -14.18 3.15
CA GLU A 25 12.50 -14.03 1.84
C GLU A 25 13.94 -14.56 1.89
N ALA A 26 14.69 -14.29 2.97
CA ALA A 26 16.02 -14.86 3.17
C ALA A 26 15.99 -16.39 3.20
N GLY A 27 15.02 -16.96 3.90
CA GLY A 27 14.80 -18.41 3.96
C GLY A 27 14.39 -19.01 2.60
N GLU A 28 13.69 -18.25 1.76
CA GLU A 28 13.35 -18.66 0.39
C GLU A 28 14.58 -18.66 -0.53
N LEU A 29 15.46 -17.66 -0.41
CA LEU A 29 16.72 -17.60 -1.17
C LEU A 29 17.62 -18.83 -0.90
N VAL A 30 17.75 -19.21 0.37
CA VAL A 30 18.54 -20.39 0.76
C VAL A 30 17.90 -21.68 0.23
N ARG A 31 16.57 -21.81 0.37
CA ARG A 31 15.85 -23.04 0.02
C ARG A 31 15.67 -23.26 -1.48
N HIS A 32 15.42 -22.20 -2.25
CA HIS A 32 15.04 -22.31 -3.65
C HIS A 32 16.17 -22.01 -4.63
N TYR A 33 17.19 -21.25 -4.19
CA TYR A 33 18.32 -20.86 -5.04
C TYR A 33 19.67 -21.36 -4.54
N GLU A 34 19.66 -22.24 -3.52
CA GLU A 34 20.86 -22.84 -2.91
C GLU A 34 21.89 -21.79 -2.47
N SER A 35 21.41 -20.62 -2.02
CA SER A 35 22.32 -19.56 -1.57
C SER A 35 23.02 -19.95 -0.26
N GLU A 36 24.28 -19.54 -0.13
CA GLU A 36 25.04 -19.79 1.10
C GLU A 36 24.51 -18.87 2.21
N PRO A 37 24.08 -19.38 3.37
CA PRO A 37 23.43 -18.56 4.41
C PRO A 37 24.25 -17.36 4.88
N HIS A 38 25.57 -17.50 4.90
CA HIS A 38 26.48 -16.43 5.31
C HIS A 38 26.55 -15.26 4.32
N LYS A 39 26.08 -15.43 3.08
CA LYS A 39 25.98 -14.38 2.06
C LYS A 39 24.68 -13.58 2.15
N VAL A 40 23.66 -14.09 2.84
CA VAL A 40 22.34 -13.44 2.93
C VAL A 40 22.29 -12.51 4.14
N ALA A 41 21.88 -11.26 3.92
CA ALA A 41 21.59 -10.28 4.96
C ALA A 41 20.13 -9.82 4.83
N VAL A 42 19.41 -9.77 5.96
CA VAL A 42 18.07 -9.19 6.00
C VAL A 42 18.22 -7.69 6.25
N VAL A 43 17.70 -6.88 5.33
CA VAL A 43 17.62 -5.43 5.47
C VAL A 43 16.17 -5.03 5.29
N HIS A 44 15.50 -4.69 6.38
CA HIS A 44 14.10 -4.27 6.32
C HIS A 44 13.99 -2.93 5.57
N PRO A 45 13.10 -2.83 4.57
CA PRO A 45 12.94 -1.60 3.81
C PRO A 45 12.36 -0.49 4.71
N GLY A 46 12.96 0.69 4.62
CA GLY A 46 12.43 1.90 5.24
C GLY A 46 11.50 2.68 4.31
N VAL A 47 10.81 3.67 4.86
CA VAL A 47 10.04 4.67 4.11
C VAL A 47 10.67 6.05 4.29
N ASN A 48 10.56 6.91 3.28
CA ASN A 48 11.05 8.29 3.38
C ASN A 48 10.14 9.12 4.30
N LEU A 49 10.61 9.40 5.51
CA LEU A 49 9.85 10.13 6.54
C LEU A 49 9.70 11.63 6.27
N ASP A 50 10.52 12.23 5.40
CA ASP A 50 10.30 13.61 4.94
C ASP A 50 9.06 13.71 4.04
N ARG A 51 8.73 12.61 3.36
CA ARG A 51 7.61 12.49 2.45
C ARG A 51 6.37 11.89 3.10
N PHE A 52 6.51 10.81 3.85
CA PHE A 52 5.42 10.13 4.52
C PHE A 52 5.32 10.61 5.96
N ARG A 53 4.72 11.79 6.11
CA ARG A 53 4.42 12.42 7.40
C ARG A 53 3.10 13.17 7.33
N PRO A 54 2.39 13.33 8.46
CA PRO A 54 1.25 14.23 8.53
C PRO A 54 1.64 15.63 8.02
N ALA A 55 0.85 16.17 7.10
CA ALA A 55 1.03 17.53 6.62
C ALA A 55 0.76 18.51 7.77
N PRO A 56 1.58 19.54 7.95
CA PRO A 56 1.31 20.56 8.95
C PRO A 56 -0.02 21.26 8.64
N PRO A 57 -0.81 21.62 9.67
CA PRO A 57 -2.02 22.39 9.49
C PRO A 57 -1.66 23.77 8.90
N HIS A 58 -2.17 24.05 7.70
CA HIS A 58 -2.00 25.29 6.90
C HIS A 58 -0.67 25.43 6.14
N HIS A 59 -0.76 25.83 4.86
CA HIS A 59 0.30 25.74 3.83
C HIS A 59 1.50 26.70 4.00
N HIS A 60 2.59 26.35 3.29
CA HIS A 60 3.95 26.89 3.24
C HIS A 60 4.87 26.50 4.41
N VAL A 61 5.50 25.33 4.29
CA VAL A 61 6.71 25.02 5.05
C VAL A 61 7.88 25.01 4.08
N ALA A 62 8.84 25.91 4.32
CA ALA A 62 10.15 25.89 3.71
C ALA A 62 10.79 24.49 3.86
N ALA A 63 11.74 24.15 2.99
CA ALA A 63 12.40 22.84 2.98
C ALA A 63 12.73 22.38 4.42
N PRO A 64 12.32 21.16 4.82
CA PRO A 64 12.49 20.70 6.19
C PRO A 64 13.98 20.63 6.56
N THR A 65 14.32 21.11 7.76
CA THR A 65 15.65 20.91 8.36
C THR A 65 15.80 19.43 8.75
N PRO A 66 16.81 18.70 8.23
CA PRO A 66 17.02 17.30 8.58
C PRO A 66 17.35 17.14 10.08
N GLY A 67 16.74 16.17 10.76
CA GLY A 67 17.11 15.76 12.12
C GLY A 67 16.31 16.37 13.27
N ALA A 68 15.27 17.17 13.01
CA ALA A 68 14.36 17.62 14.07
C ALA A 68 13.36 16.50 14.44
N SER A 69 13.59 15.82 15.55
CA SER A 69 12.58 14.98 16.21
C SER A 69 11.37 15.85 16.55
N ARG A 70 10.28 15.68 15.80
CA ARG A 70 9.02 16.38 16.05
C ARG A 70 7.98 15.36 16.44
N GLU A 71 7.64 15.34 17.73
CA GLU A 71 6.47 14.62 18.22
C GLU A 71 5.24 15.17 17.49
N THR A 72 4.61 14.35 16.66
CA THR A 72 3.36 14.68 15.99
C THR A 72 2.22 14.55 17.00
N SER A 73 1.59 15.66 17.35
CA SER A 73 0.42 15.65 18.24
C SER A 73 -0.79 15.00 17.54
N PRO A 74 -1.70 14.34 18.28
CA PRO A 74 -2.93 13.77 17.71
C PRO A 74 -3.77 14.79 16.95
N GLU A 75 -3.80 16.04 17.41
CA GLU A 75 -4.50 17.15 16.76
C GLU A 75 -3.89 17.50 15.38
N ALA A 76 -2.56 17.51 15.27
CA ALA A 76 -1.88 17.76 14.01
C ALA A 76 -2.15 16.65 12.98
N VAL A 77 -2.22 15.39 13.43
CA VAL A 77 -2.60 14.25 12.59
C VAL A 77 -4.04 14.39 12.09
N ALA A 78 -4.97 14.71 12.99
CA ALA A 78 -6.38 14.91 12.63
C ALA A 78 -6.55 16.06 11.63
N ALA A 79 -5.84 17.18 11.81
CA ALA A 79 -5.86 18.31 10.88
C ALA A 79 -5.25 17.95 9.52
N SER A 80 -4.13 17.22 9.50
CA SER A 80 -3.56 16.67 8.27
C SER A 80 -4.55 15.78 7.52
N ARG A 81 -5.26 14.91 8.25
CA ARG A 81 -6.28 14.01 7.69
C ARG A 81 -7.45 14.78 7.11
N ALA A 82 -7.92 15.82 7.81
CA ALA A 82 -8.99 16.68 7.33
C ALA A 82 -8.61 17.41 6.03
N ALA A 83 -7.40 17.97 5.97
CA ALA A 83 -6.90 18.65 4.78
C ALA A 83 -6.72 17.69 3.59
N ALA A 84 -6.25 16.46 3.81
CA ALA A 84 -6.15 15.45 2.77
C ALA A 84 -7.53 15.04 2.22
N ARG A 85 -8.50 14.85 3.11
CA ARG A 85 -9.89 14.56 2.73
C ARG A 85 -10.50 15.67 1.88
N GLU A 86 -10.26 16.93 2.24
CA GLU A 86 -10.69 18.09 1.46
C GLU A 86 -10.07 18.09 0.04
N ARG A 87 -8.74 17.94 -0.07
CA ARG A 87 -8.05 17.87 -1.37
C ARG A 87 -8.55 16.73 -2.27
N LEU A 88 -8.97 15.62 -1.66
CA LEU A 88 -9.46 14.44 -2.37
C LEU A 88 -10.99 14.43 -2.60
N GLY A 89 -11.72 15.41 -2.07
CA GLY A 89 -13.17 15.46 -2.14
C GLY A 89 -13.87 14.36 -1.33
N LEU A 90 -13.27 13.90 -0.23
CA LEU A 90 -13.79 12.84 0.62
C LEU A 90 -14.57 13.42 1.82
N PRO A 91 -15.68 12.80 2.26
CA PRO A 91 -16.43 13.29 3.41
C PRO A 91 -15.62 13.25 4.70
N GLN A 92 -15.68 14.32 5.49
CA GLN A 92 -14.91 14.45 6.74
C GLN A 92 -15.30 13.43 7.82
N HIS A 93 -16.48 12.84 7.74
CA HIS A 93 -17.00 11.85 8.70
C HIS A 93 -16.94 10.40 8.17
N ALA A 94 -16.41 10.21 6.96
CA ALA A 94 -16.35 8.90 6.31
C ALA A 94 -15.33 7.97 6.98
N LEU A 95 -15.69 6.69 7.03
CA LEU A 95 -14.77 5.58 7.24
C LEU A 95 -14.14 5.24 5.89
N ILE A 96 -12.82 5.34 5.80
CA ILE A 96 -12.10 5.19 4.53
C ILE A 96 -11.07 4.06 4.65
N PRO A 97 -11.48 2.79 4.50
CA PRO A 97 -10.52 1.72 4.28
C PRO A 97 -9.87 1.94 2.91
N LEU A 98 -8.56 2.08 2.85
CA LEU A 98 -7.81 2.34 1.62
C LEU A 98 -6.95 1.14 1.26
N PHE A 99 -6.99 0.72 0.01
CA PHE A 99 -5.94 -0.10 -0.58
C PHE A 99 -5.08 0.76 -1.51
N ALA A 100 -3.76 0.76 -1.30
CA ALA A 100 -2.81 1.40 -2.20
C ALA A 100 -1.65 0.44 -2.52
N GLY A 101 -1.50 0.07 -3.78
CA GLY A 101 -0.44 -0.85 -4.19
C GLY A 101 -0.68 -1.51 -5.54
N ARG A 102 0.25 -2.40 -5.91
CA ARG A 102 0.10 -3.24 -7.12
C ARG A 102 -1.08 -4.19 -6.95
N ILE A 103 -1.94 -4.24 -7.95
CA ILE A 103 -3.08 -5.18 -7.98
C ILE A 103 -2.55 -6.53 -8.44
N GLN A 104 -2.16 -7.35 -7.47
CA GLN A 104 -1.64 -8.70 -7.65
C GLN A 104 -2.27 -9.62 -6.60
N PRO A 105 -2.51 -10.91 -6.90
CA PRO A 105 -3.08 -11.85 -5.94
C PRO A 105 -2.35 -11.87 -4.59
N LEU A 106 -1.01 -11.79 -4.61
CA LEU A 106 -0.19 -11.77 -3.40
C LEU A 106 -0.39 -10.52 -2.51
N LYS A 107 -0.86 -9.41 -3.09
CA LYS A 107 -1.21 -8.20 -2.33
C LYS A 107 -2.64 -8.24 -1.80
N ALA A 108 -3.40 -9.27 -2.18
CA ALA A 108 -4.74 -9.60 -1.68
C ALA A 108 -5.70 -8.40 -1.54
N PRO A 109 -5.87 -7.55 -2.57
CA PRO A 109 -6.85 -6.45 -2.54
C PRO A 109 -8.31 -6.94 -2.41
N ASP A 110 -8.57 -8.22 -2.65
CA ASP A 110 -9.87 -8.84 -2.42
C ASP A 110 -10.22 -8.97 -0.92
N ILE A 111 -9.22 -9.05 -0.04
CA ILE A 111 -9.44 -9.15 1.41
C ILE A 111 -10.15 -7.91 1.93
N VAL A 112 -9.74 -6.70 1.51
CA VAL A 112 -10.40 -5.47 1.98
C VAL A 112 -11.85 -5.37 1.50
N LEU A 113 -12.15 -5.86 0.29
CA LEU A 113 -13.53 -5.94 -0.22
C LEU A 113 -14.40 -6.84 0.66
N ARG A 114 -13.89 -8.03 1.00
CA ARG A 114 -14.60 -8.98 1.87
C ARG A 114 -14.76 -8.45 3.29
N ALA A 115 -13.72 -7.81 3.83
CA ALA A 115 -13.76 -7.20 5.16
C ALA A 115 -14.82 -6.08 5.24
N VAL A 116 -14.90 -5.21 4.24
CA VAL A 116 -15.94 -4.17 4.18
C VAL A 116 -17.34 -4.77 4.02
N ALA A 117 -17.51 -5.77 3.16
CA ALA A 117 -18.81 -6.45 3.03
C ALA A 117 -19.26 -7.11 4.35
N HIS A 118 -18.33 -7.73 5.07
CA HIS A 118 -18.59 -8.32 6.38
C HIS A 118 -18.94 -7.25 7.42
N LEU A 119 -18.17 -6.17 7.50
CA LEU A 119 -18.44 -5.03 8.38
C LEU A 119 -19.85 -4.46 8.17
N LEU A 120 -20.28 -4.33 6.92
CA LEU A 120 -21.62 -3.81 6.59
C LEU A 120 -22.74 -4.81 6.86
N THR A 121 -22.43 -6.11 6.91
CA THR A 121 -23.38 -7.13 7.33
C THR A 121 -23.63 -7.03 8.84
N GLU A 122 -22.59 -6.80 9.64
CA GLU A 122 -22.70 -6.65 11.09
C GLU A 122 -23.24 -5.27 11.51
N HIS A 123 -22.86 -4.22 10.77
CA HIS A 123 -23.22 -2.84 11.05
C HIS A 123 -23.75 -2.11 9.80
N PRO A 124 -25.01 -2.38 9.39
CA PRO A 124 -25.59 -1.80 8.17
C PRO A 124 -25.64 -0.26 8.15
N SER A 125 -25.75 0.37 9.32
CA SER A 125 -25.78 1.84 9.47
C SER A 125 -24.48 2.53 9.04
N LEU A 126 -23.39 1.78 8.86
CA LEU A 126 -22.11 2.33 8.39
C LEU A 126 -22.07 2.57 6.88
N ARG A 127 -23.02 2.02 6.11
CA ARG A 127 -22.98 2.05 4.64
C ARG A 127 -22.81 3.47 4.08
N ASP A 128 -23.59 4.43 4.59
CA ASP A 128 -23.56 5.83 4.13
C ASP A 128 -22.27 6.56 4.50
N ARG A 129 -21.44 5.96 5.36
CA ARG A 129 -20.19 6.51 5.84
C ARG A 129 -18.97 5.85 5.21
N VAL A 130 -19.12 4.70 4.54
CA VAL A 130 -17.98 3.97 3.99
C VAL A 130 -17.63 4.44 2.59
N VAL A 131 -16.36 4.73 2.37
CA VAL A 131 -15.78 4.91 1.04
C VAL A 131 -14.54 4.03 0.95
N LEU A 132 -14.43 3.18 -0.08
CA LEU A 132 -13.31 2.26 -0.27
C LEU A 132 -12.51 2.61 -1.53
N PRO A 133 -11.50 3.48 -1.46
CA PRO A 133 -10.60 3.70 -2.57
C PRO A 133 -9.65 2.51 -2.76
N ILE A 134 -9.53 2.06 -4.01
CA ILE A 134 -8.56 1.05 -4.44
C ILE A 134 -7.63 1.72 -5.46
N VAL A 135 -6.42 2.07 -5.02
CA VAL A 135 -5.45 2.82 -5.82
C VAL A 135 -4.36 1.86 -6.28
N GLY A 136 -4.27 1.63 -7.57
CA GLY A 136 -3.31 0.66 -8.09
C GLY A 136 -3.52 0.29 -9.54
N GLY A 137 -2.56 -0.45 -10.07
CA GLY A 137 -2.59 -0.97 -11.44
C GLY A 137 -2.13 -2.42 -11.47
N PRO A 138 -2.54 -3.18 -12.50
CA PRO A 138 -2.03 -4.52 -12.72
C PRO A 138 -0.52 -4.45 -12.99
N SER A 139 0.23 -5.40 -12.43
CA SER A 139 1.68 -5.50 -12.69
C SER A 139 1.95 -6.50 -13.79
N GLY A 140 2.71 -6.10 -14.82
CA GLY A 140 3.05 -6.97 -15.95
C GLY A 140 1.91 -7.14 -16.96
N SER A 141 2.26 -7.52 -18.19
CA SER A 141 1.41 -7.56 -19.39
C SER A 141 -0.04 -8.01 -19.16
N GLY A 142 -0.95 -7.05 -18.94
CA GLY A 142 -2.37 -7.10 -19.32
C GLY A 142 -3.29 -8.20 -18.77
N LEU A 143 -2.89 -9.06 -17.82
CA LEU A 143 -3.70 -10.24 -17.46
C LEU A 143 -4.21 -10.35 -16.02
N ALA A 144 -3.85 -9.43 -15.12
CA ALA A 144 -4.64 -9.23 -13.89
C ALA A 144 -5.81 -8.31 -14.25
N LYS A 145 -6.87 -8.87 -14.83
CA LYS A 145 -8.02 -8.11 -15.29
C LYS A 145 -8.61 -7.31 -14.11
N PRO A 146 -8.65 -5.97 -14.17
CA PRO A 146 -9.37 -5.14 -13.19
C PRO A 146 -10.81 -5.61 -12.97
N GLU A 147 -11.38 -6.27 -13.98
CA GLU A 147 -12.68 -6.94 -13.99
C GLU A 147 -12.92 -7.85 -12.78
N GLY A 148 -11.89 -8.55 -12.26
CA GLY A 148 -12.06 -9.50 -11.16
C GLY A 148 -12.50 -8.84 -9.85
N LEU A 149 -11.86 -7.72 -9.49
CA LEU A 149 -12.23 -6.97 -8.29
C LEU A 149 -13.56 -6.23 -8.45
N HIS A 150 -13.84 -5.68 -9.64
CA HIS A 150 -15.13 -5.07 -9.94
C HIS A 150 -16.26 -6.10 -9.82
N LYS A 151 -16.06 -7.30 -10.38
CA LYS A 151 -17.03 -8.40 -10.28
C LYS A 151 -17.21 -8.85 -8.83
N LEU A 152 -16.14 -8.98 -8.06
CA LEU A 152 -16.22 -9.33 -6.65
C LEU A 152 -16.99 -8.26 -5.85
N ALA A 153 -16.71 -6.98 -6.06
CA ALA A 153 -17.43 -5.89 -5.40
C ALA A 153 -18.93 -5.91 -5.73
N ALA A 154 -19.28 -6.20 -6.98
CA ALA A 154 -20.67 -6.36 -7.40
C ALA A 154 -21.34 -7.57 -6.74
N GLN A 155 -20.65 -8.71 -6.69
CA GLN A 155 -21.13 -9.94 -6.02
C GLN A 155 -21.34 -9.73 -4.52
N LEU A 156 -20.53 -8.88 -3.89
CA LEU A 156 -20.64 -8.54 -2.48
C LEU A 156 -21.66 -7.41 -2.21
N GLY A 157 -22.26 -6.79 -3.23
CA GLY A 157 -23.24 -5.71 -3.07
C GLY A 157 -22.65 -4.40 -2.54
N ILE A 158 -21.35 -4.16 -2.79
CA ILE A 158 -20.61 -2.96 -2.32
C ILE A 158 -20.00 -2.15 -3.46
N ALA A 159 -20.33 -2.45 -4.72
CA ALA A 159 -19.71 -1.80 -5.88
C ALA A 159 -19.86 -0.27 -5.89
N ASP A 160 -20.97 0.24 -5.35
CA ASP A 160 -21.26 1.67 -5.14
C ASP A 160 -20.32 2.36 -4.15
N LEU A 161 -19.68 1.59 -3.26
CA LEU A 161 -18.76 2.11 -2.24
C LEU A 161 -17.30 2.09 -2.70
N VAL A 162 -16.99 1.33 -3.76
CA VAL A 162 -15.61 1.09 -4.21
C VAL A 162 -15.21 2.10 -5.29
N GLN A 163 -14.11 2.82 -5.05
CA GLN A 163 -13.55 3.79 -5.98
C GLN A 163 -12.21 3.30 -6.52
N PHE A 164 -12.22 2.70 -7.72
CA PHE A 164 -10.99 2.30 -8.40
C PHE A 164 -10.28 3.53 -8.98
N ARG A 165 -9.02 3.71 -8.62
CA ARG A 165 -8.18 4.84 -9.04
C ARG A 165 -6.91 4.32 -9.73
N PRO A 166 -6.42 5.01 -10.78
CA PRO A 166 -5.18 4.64 -11.43
C PRO A 166 -3.98 4.75 -10.46
N PRO A 167 -2.85 4.08 -10.74
CA PRO A 167 -1.62 4.27 -9.99
C PRO A 167 -1.26 5.75 -9.91
N VAL A 168 -0.86 6.21 -8.72
CA VAL A 168 -0.27 7.54 -8.52
C VAL A 168 1.23 7.40 -8.30
N GLY A 169 1.99 8.42 -8.68
CA GLY A 169 3.41 8.48 -8.38
C GLY A 169 3.65 8.57 -6.87
N GLN A 170 4.85 8.17 -6.44
CA GLN A 170 5.23 8.12 -5.02
C GLN A 170 5.14 9.50 -4.35
N GLU A 171 5.27 10.58 -5.11
CA GLU A 171 5.11 11.97 -4.66
C GLU A 171 3.68 12.33 -4.26
N ARG A 172 2.68 11.65 -4.81
CA ARG A 172 1.25 11.87 -4.52
C ARG A 172 0.63 10.84 -3.58
N LEU A 173 1.35 9.75 -3.30
CA LEU A 173 0.88 8.69 -2.41
C LEU A 173 0.57 9.17 -0.98
N PRO A 174 1.33 10.10 -0.37
CA PRO A 174 1.02 10.62 0.97
C PRO A 174 -0.34 11.32 1.06
N ASP A 175 -0.83 11.91 -0.03
CA ASP A 175 -2.16 12.54 -0.04
C ASP A 175 -3.28 11.50 0.15
N LEU A 176 -3.05 10.26 -0.30
CA LEU A 176 -4.02 9.17 -0.19
C LEU A 176 -4.01 8.53 1.19
N VAL A 177 -2.88 8.54 1.89
CA VAL A 177 -2.72 7.96 3.22
C VAL A 177 -2.63 9.09 4.25
N PRO A 178 -3.77 9.71 4.64
CA PRO A 178 -3.73 10.70 5.70
C PRO A 178 -3.23 10.03 6.98
N GLY A 179 -2.18 10.60 7.59
CA GLY A 179 -1.43 10.01 8.72
C GLY A 179 -2.29 9.27 9.74
N GLU A 180 -1.77 8.15 10.25
CA GLU A 180 -2.44 7.23 11.17
C GLU A 180 -2.83 7.88 12.50
#